data_AF-A0A966QEZ0-F1
#
_entry.id   AF-A0A966QEZ0-F1
#
_cell.length_a   1.000
_cell.length_b   1.000
_cell.length_c   1.000
_cell.angle_alpha   90.00
_cell.angle_beta   90.00
_cell.angle_gamma   90.00
#
_symmetry.space_group_name_H-M   'P 1'
#
loop_
_entity.id
_entity.type
_entity.pdbx_description
1 polymer ?
#
loop_
_entity_poly.entity_id
_entity_poly.type
_entity_poly.pdbx_seq_one_letter_code
_entity_poly.pdbx_strand_id
1 'polypeptide(L)'
;MALLTVKLTPELEAQLQSRASQQELSKSELVRRALWAYLTQQPCSAPKQRLSALDQVADLAGICAGAPADLASNPEHLTGFGER
;
A
#
# COMPACT_ATOMS: atom_id res chain seq x y z
N MET A 1 -15.91 -0.41 17.04
CA MET A 1 -14.74 0.08 17.80
C MET A 1 -14.57 -0.80 19.01
N ALA A 2 -13.35 -1.25 19.30
CA ALA A 2 -13.04 -2.09 20.46
C ALA A 2 -12.09 -1.35 21.40
N LEU A 3 -12.24 -1.54 22.71
CA LEU A 3 -11.38 -0.93 23.73
C LEU A 3 -10.27 -1.92 24.10
N LEU A 4 -9.03 -1.44 24.09
CA LEU A 4 -7.85 -2.20 24.48
C LEU A 4 -7.10 -1.40 25.55
N THR A 5 -6.91 -1.99 26.72
CA THR A 5 -6.12 -1.41 27.81
C THR A 5 -4.81 -2.18 27.93
N VAL A 6 -3.68 -1.47 27.83
CA VAL A 6 -2.34 -2.07 27.91
C VAL A 6 -1.53 -1.31 28.96
N LYS A 7 -0.84 -2.05 29.83
CA LYS A 7 0.13 -1.46 30.75
C LYS A 7 1.41 -1.12 29.99
N LEU A 8 1.85 0.12 30.09
CA LEU A 8 3.08 0.60 29.47
C LEU A 8 4.13 0.86 30.55
N THR A 9 5.39 0.60 30.24
CA THR A 9 6.49 1.08 31.09
C THR A 9 6.60 2.60 30.97
N PRO A 10 7.09 3.31 32.00
CA PRO A 10 7.21 4.76 31.95
C PRO A 10 8.12 5.26 30.82
N GLU A 11 9.16 4.49 30.49
CA GLU A 11 10.06 4.77 29.37
C GLU A 11 9.34 4.71 28.02
N LEU A 12 8.48 3.70 27.80
CA LEU A 12 7.72 3.55 26.58
C LEU A 12 6.66 4.65 26.45
N GLU A 13 6.02 5.04 27.56
CA GLU A 13 5.09 6.15 27.57
C GLU A 13 5.77 7.48 27.19
N ALA A 14 6.96 7.75 27.74
CA ALA A 14 7.72 8.95 27.41
C ALA A 14 8.10 8.99 25.92
N GLN A 15 8.52 7.86 25.36
CA GLN A 15 8.81 7.76 23.92
C GLN A 15 7.55 7.96 23.06
N LEU A 16 6.43 7.37 23.45
CA LEU A 16 5.14 7.55 22.79
C LEU A 16 4.70 9.02 22.80
N GLN A 17 4.80 9.69 23.94
CA GLN A 17 4.46 11.10 24.07
C GLN A 17 5.35 11.98 23.19
N SER A 18 6.66 11.75 23.21
CA SER A 18 7.62 12.51 22.40
C SER A 18 7.30 12.39 20.91
N ARG A 19 7.07 11.17 20.41
CA ARG A 19 6.73 10.94 18.99
C ARG A 19 5.34 11.44 18.62
N ALA A 20 4.36 11.34 19.51
CA ALA A 20 3.03 11.90 19.31
C ALA A 20 3.10 13.42 19.12
N SER A 21 3.86 14.12 19.97
CA SER A 21 4.07 15.57 19.86
C SER A 21 4.80 15.96 18.56
N GLN A 22 5.85 15.21 18.17
CA GLN A 22 6.60 15.50 16.94
C GLN A 22 5.77 15.32 15.66
N GLN A 23 4.77 14.42 15.68
CA GLN A 23 3.93 14.12 14.52
C GLN A 23 2.56 14.80 14.58
N GLU A 24 2.30 15.61 15.60
CA GLU A 24 0.99 16.24 15.86
C GLU A 24 -0.17 15.22 15.91
N LEU A 25 0.11 14.01 16.41
CA LEU A 25 -0.86 12.92 16.53
C LEU A 25 -1.26 12.71 17.98
N SER A 26 -2.47 12.22 18.21
CA SER A 26 -2.83 11.67 19.53
C SER A 26 -2.09 10.36 19.80
N LYS A 27 -1.82 10.05 21.08
CA LYS A 27 -1.22 8.76 21.49
C LYS A 27 -1.98 7.57 20.89
N SER A 28 -3.31 7.59 20.94
CA SER A 28 -4.17 6.51 20.44
C SER A 28 -4.15 6.37 18.91
N GLU A 29 -3.93 7.47 18.18
CA GLU A 29 -3.77 7.44 16.72
C GLU A 29 -2.41 6.86 16.35
N LEU A 30 -1.34 7.28 17.02
CA LEU A 30 0.01 6.74 16.83
C LEU A 30 0.05 5.23 17.14
N VAL A 31 -0.56 4.79 18.25
CA VAL A 31 -0.63 3.38 18.61
C VAL A 31 -1.42 2.57 17.56
N ARG A 32 -2.54 3.08 17.05
CA ARG A 32 -3.30 2.41 15.97
C ARG A 32 -2.46 2.29 14.70
N ARG A 33 -1.74 3.34 14.29
CA ARG A 33 -0.85 3.30 13.13
C ARG A 33 0.28 2.29 13.31
N ALA A 34 0.89 2.26 14.49
CA ALA A 34 1.95 1.31 14.83
C ALA A 34 1.42 -0.13 14.80
N LEU A 35 0.23 -0.40 15.35
CA LEU A 35 -0.42 -1.71 15.29
C LEU A 35 -0.73 -2.11 13.85
N TRP A 36 -1.28 -1.19 13.06
CA TRP A 36 -1.57 -1.44 11.64
C TRP A 36 -0.29 -1.76 10.87
N ALA A 37 0.76 -0.97 11.06
CA ALA A 37 2.07 -1.21 10.45
C ALA A 37 2.66 -2.56 10.89
N TYR A 38 2.59 -2.90 12.17
CA TYR A 38 3.09 -4.18 12.68
C TYR A 38 2.35 -5.39 12.08
N LEU A 39 1.02 -5.31 11.99
CA LEU A 39 0.18 -6.38 11.44
C LEU A 39 0.30 -6.50 9.91
N THR A 40 0.53 -5.39 9.21
CA THR A 40 0.73 -5.39 7.75
C THR A 40 2.16 -5.73 7.33
N GLN A 41 3.14 -5.42 8.18
CA GLN A 41 4.54 -5.77 7.99
C GLN A 41 4.89 -7.19 8.43
N GLN A 42 3.93 -7.96 8.98
CA GLN A 42 4.12 -9.39 9.12
C GLN A 42 4.55 -9.94 7.75
N PRO A 43 5.78 -10.46 7.59
CA PRO A 43 6.14 -11.15 6.38
C PRO A 43 5.13 -12.27 6.30
N CYS A 44 4.26 -12.18 5.30
CA CYS A 44 3.37 -13.25 4.95
C CYS A 44 4.22 -14.53 4.97
N SER A 45 3.98 -15.41 5.96
CA SER A 45 4.49 -16.78 5.89
C SER A 45 3.79 -17.55 4.76
N ALA A 46 2.81 -16.93 4.08
CA ALA A 46 2.46 -17.32 2.74
C ALA A 46 3.50 -16.72 1.76
N PRO A 47 4.03 -17.50 0.81
CA PRO A 47 4.92 -16.95 -0.20
C PRO A 47 4.27 -15.71 -0.79
N LYS A 48 4.98 -14.57 -0.79
CA LYS A 48 4.59 -13.41 -1.58
C LYS A 48 4.38 -13.91 -2.99
N GLN A 49 3.13 -14.18 -3.36
CA GLN A 49 2.77 -14.51 -4.71
C GLN A 49 3.23 -13.30 -5.50
N ARG A 50 4.28 -13.46 -6.31
CA ARG A 50 4.77 -12.37 -7.16
C ARG A 50 3.61 -12.09 -8.10
N LEU A 51 2.80 -11.10 -7.74
CA LEU A 51 1.71 -10.63 -8.56
C LEU A 51 2.34 -10.24 -9.89
N SER A 52 1.85 -10.85 -10.96
CA SER A 52 2.30 -10.55 -12.30
C SER A 52 2.12 -9.05 -12.55
N ALA A 53 2.89 -8.48 -13.48
CA ALA A 53 2.68 -7.10 -13.91
C ALA A 53 1.20 -6.88 -14.34
N LEU A 54 0.55 -7.92 -14.86
CA LEU A 54 -0.87 -7.92 -15.21
C LEU A 54 -1.79 -7.80 -13.98
N ASP A 55 -1.49 -8.49 -12.88
CA ASP A 55 -2.31 -8.45 -11.66
C ASP A 55 -2.26 -7.07 -10.97
N GLN A 56 -1.17 -6.31 -11.19
CA GLN A 56 -0.95 -4.99 -10.60
C GLN A 56 -1.70 -3.86 -11.32
N VAL A 57 -2.16 -4.10 -12.56
CA VAL A 57 -2.80 -3.08 -13.41
C VAL A 57 -4.25 -3.42 -13.76
N ALA A 58 -4.82 -4.43 -13.10
CA ALA A 58 -6.18 -4.90 -13.37
C ALA A 58 -7.25 -3.84 -13.08
N ASP A 59 -7.01 -2.96 -12.11
CA ASP A 59 -7.87 -1.81 -11.76
C ASP A 59 -7.79 -0.66 -12.77
N LEU A 60 -6.73 -0.62 -13.58
CA LEU A 60 -6.55 0.35 -14.67
C LEU A 60 -7.24 -0.09 -15.97
N ALA A 61 -7.76 -1.33 -16.03
CA ALA A 61 -8.49 -1.81 -17.19
C ALA A 61 -9.82 -1.06 -17.34
N GLY A 62 -9.98 -0.34 -18.46
CA GLY A 62 -11.23 0.37 -18.79
C GLY A 62 -11.33 1.83 -18.33
N ILE A 63 -10.26 2.41 -17.77
CA ILE A 63 -10.23 3.85 -17.42
C ILE A 63 -10.19 4.77 -18.66
N CYS A 64 -9.73 4.26 -19.81
CA CYS A 64 -9.60 5.02 -21.04
C CYS A 64 -10.91 5.01 -21.83
N ALA A 65 -11.65 6.11 -21.81
CA ALA A 65 -12.82 6.32 -22.66
C ALA A 65 -12.44 7.00 -23.98
N GLY A 66 -13.00 6.53 -25.11
CA GLY A 66 -12.76 7.11 -26.44
C GLY A 66 -11.51 6.62 -27.17
N ALA A 67 -10.86 5.56 -26.67
CA ALA A 67 -9.77 4.90 -27.38
C ALA A 67 -10.31 4.09 -28.58
N PRO A 68 -9.54 3.94 -29.67
CA PRO A 68 -9.86 3.01 -30.75
C PRO A 68 -10.07 1.61 -30.18
N ALA A 69 -11.11 0.90 -30.66
CA ALA A 69 -11.53 -0.39 -30.11
C ALA A 69 -10.43 -1.47 -30.18
N ASP A 70 -9.46 -1.32 -31.08
CA ASP A 70 -8.42 -2.32 -31.29
C ASP A 70 -7.15 -1.72 -31.90
N LEU A 71 -6.10 -1.61 -31.08
CA LEU A 71 -4.75 -1.24 -31.52
C LEU A 71 -3.82 -2.45 -31.60
N ALA A 72 -4.24 -3.61 -31.08
CA ALA A 72 -3.40 -4.79 -30.94
C ALA A 72 -3.50 -5.73 -32.14
N SER A 73 -4.63 -5.76 -32.84
CA SER A 73 -4.83 -6.68 -33.97
C SER A 73 -4.28 -6.18 -35.30
N ASN A 74 -4.01 -4.86 -35.45
CA ASN A 74 -3.38 -4.34 -36.67
C ASN A 74 -1.86 -4.17 -36.46
N PRO A 75 -1.02 -5.05 -37.04
CA PRO A 75 0.43 -5.00 -36.87
C PRO A 75 1.08 -3.71 -37.43
N GLU A 76 0.40 -2.98 -38.32
CA GLU A 76 0.88 -1.67 -38.79
C GLU A 76 0.98 -0.64 -37.65
N HIS A 77 0.16 -0.75 -36.61
CA HIS A 77 0.22 0.13 -35.44
C HIS A 77 1.40 -0.15 -34.50
N LEU A 78 2.07 -1.30 -34.66
CA LEU A 78 3.26 -1.68 -33.90
C LEU A 78 4.56 -1.34 -34.66
N THR A 79 4.47 -0.76 -35.86
CA THR A 79 5.64 -0.37 -36.66
C THR A 79 6.51 0.63 -35.89
N GLY A 80 7.77 0.29 -35.64
CA GLY A 80 8.72 1.13 -34.88
C GLY A 80 8.67 0.97 -33.36
N PHE A 81 7.78 0.11 -32.83
CA PHE A 81 7.74 -0.17 -31.39
C PHE A 81 8.98 -1.00 -30.96
N GLY A 82 9.88 -0.39 -30.19
CA GLY A 82 11.08 -1.06 -29.66
C GLY A 82 12.35 -0.86 -30.49
N GLU A 83 12.31 -0.05 -31.54
CA GLU A 83 13.52 0.42 -32.21
C GLU A 83 14.25 1.46 -31.34
N ARG A 84 15.58 1.35 -31.24
CA ARG A 84 16.45 2.14 -30.36
C ARG A 84 17.22 3.21 -31.12
#